data_AF-A0A961RL12-F1
#
_entry.id   AF-A0A961RL12-F1
#
_cell.length_a   1.000
_cell.length_b   1.000
_cell.length_c   1.000
_cell.angle_alpha   90.00
_cell.angle_beta   90.00
_cell.angle_gamma   90.00
#
_symmetry.space_group_name_H-M   'P 1'
#
loop_
_entity.id
_entity.type
_entity.pdbx_description
1 polymer ?
#
loop_
_entity_poly.entity_id
_entity_poly.type
_entity_poly.pdbx_seq_one_letter_code
_entity_poly.pdbx_strand_id
1 'polypeptide(L)'
;GLVTAFPRETVAIYQLMKQGRQAEALAIYRWFRPLLDLDVSTYLVQNIKLAEVHAIGTNDRVRAPRRPLSGTRRAQVEAVIRSALDSRPVLPEF
;
A
#
# COMPACT_ATOMS: atom_id res chain seq x y z
N GLY A 1 -3.79 -7.48 -3.85
CA GLY A 1 -2.53 -6.73 -3.74
C GLY A 1 -2.84 -5.33 -3.29
N LEU A 2 -1.82 -4.56 -2.92
CA LEU A 2 -1.97 -3.21 -2.37
C LEU A 2 -2.74 -2.20 -3.24
N VAL A 3 -2.95 -2.48 -4.53
CA VAL A 3 -3.82 -1.71 -5.41
C VAL A 3 -5.25 -1.53 -4.85
N THR A 4 -5.75 -2.45 -4.02
CA THR A 4 -7.08 -2.30 -3.40
C THR A 4 -7.12 -1.16 -2.37
N ALA A 5 -6.00 -0.88 -1.71
CA ALA A 5 -5.86 0.23 -0.77
C ALA A 5 -5.35 1.53 -1.44
N PHE A 6 -4.51 1.41 -2.47
CA PHE A 6 -3.86 2.53 -3.17
C PHE A 6 -4.07 2.48 -4.69
N PRO A 7 -5.33 2.54 -5.17
CA PRO A 7 -5.62 2.37 -6.60
C PRO A 7 -5.09 3.54 -7.43
N ARG A 8 -5.18 4.77 -6.91
CA ARG A 8 -4.78 5.99 -7.64
C ARG A 8 -3.28 6.02 -7.89
N GLU A 9 -2.48 5.68 -6.89
CA GLU A 9 -1.02 5.66 -6.97
C GLU A 9 -0.54 4.58 -7.92
N THR A 10 -1.18 3.40 -7.87
CA THR A 10 -0.85 2.28 -8.76
C THR A 10 -1.13 2.66 -10.22
N VAL A 11 -2.28 3.27 -10.51
CA VAL A 11 -2.62 3.72 -11.86
C VAL A 11 -1.75 4.89 -12.31
N ALA A 12 -1.42 5.82 -11.42
CA ALA A 12 -0.55 6.96 -11.73
C ALA A 12 0.84 6.48 -12.20
N ILE A 13 1.45 5.51 -11.50
CA ILE A 13 2.73 4.91 -11.94
C ILE A 13 2.59 4.31 -13.34
N TYR A 14 1.52 3.53 -13.59
CA TYR A 14 1.28 2.93 -14.90
C TYR A 14 1.14 3.96 -16.02
N GLN A 15 0.34 5.02 -15.81
CA GLN A 15 0.12 6.07 -16.79
C GLN A 15 1.38 6.88 -17.07
N LEU A 16 2.14 7.24 -16.04
CA LEU A 16 3.42 7.95 -16.20
C LEU A 16 4.42 7.13 -17.00
N MET A 17 4.52 5.83 -16.72
CA MET A 17 5.37 4.93 -17.49
C MET A 17 4.94 4.84 -18.95
N LYS A 18 3.62 4.78 -19.23
CA LYS A 18 3.09 4.80 -20.61
C LYS A 18 3.41 6.10 -21.36
N GLN A 19 3.45 7.22 -20.65
CA GLN A 19 3.77 8.54 -21.21
C GLN A 19 5.29 8.79 -21.31
N GLY A 20 6.14 7.85 -20.91
CA GLY A 20 7.60 8.03 -20.88
C GLY A 20 8.09 8.92 -19.73
N ARG A 21 7.23 9.31 -18.79
CA ARG A 21 7.53 10.17 -17.63
C ARG A 21 8.14 9.37 -16.48
N GLN A 22 9.28 8.74 -16.74
CA GLN A 22 9.91 7.77 -15.84
C GLN A 22 10.34 8.36 -14.48
N ALA A 23 10.82 9.61 -14.45
CA ALA A 23 11.28 10.24 -13.23
C ALA A 23 10.15 10.44 -12.21
N GLU A 24 8.97 10.86 -12.68
CA GLU A 24 7.78 11.03 -11.84
C GLU A 24 7.22 9.68 -11.38
N ALA A 25 7.19 8.69 -12.27
CA ALA A 25 6.81 7.32 -11.90
C ALA A 25 7.72 6.76 -10.81
N LEU A 26 9.04 6.97 -10.94
CA LEU A 26 10.03 6.52 -9.97
C LEU A 26 9.86 7.21 -8.61
N ALA A 27 9.49 8.49 -8.59
CA ALA A 27 9.23 9.21 -7.34
C ALA A 27 8.06 8.57 -6.57
N ILE A 28 6.93 8.31 -7.24
CA ILE A 28 5.77 7.64 -6.63
C ILE A 28 6.13 6.21 -6.23
N TYR A 29 6.86 5.47 -7.08
CA TYR A 29 7.32 4.11 -6.78
C TYR A 29 8.20 4.07 -5.52
N ARG A 30 9.12 5.02 -5.34
CA ARG A 30 9.99 5.09 -4.16
C ARG A 30 9.20 5.33 -2.88
N TRP A 31 8.20 6.21 -2.93
CA TRP A 31 7.25 6.37 -1.82
C TRP A 31 6.44 5.08 -1.57
N PHE A 32 6.02 4.39 -2.63
CA PHE A 32 5.19 3.19 -2.51
C PHE A 32 5.98 1.93 -2.12
N ARG A 33 7.30 1.94 -2.30
CA ARG A 33 8.16 0.76 -2.13
C ARG A 33 8.06 0.10 -0.76
N PRO A 34 8.10 0.83 0.38
CA PRO A 34 7.97 0.21 1.70
C PRO A 34 6.62 -0.48 1.89
N LEU A 35 5.54 0.05 1.28
CA LEU A 35 4.25 -0.62 1.25
C LEU A 35 4.33 -1.90 0.42
N LEU A 36 4.92 -1.85 -0.77
CA LEU A 36 5.06 -3.02 -1.66
C LEU A 36 5.83 -4.19 -1.01
N ASP A 37 6.76 -3.92 -0.10
CA ASP A 37 7.47 -4.98 0.63
C ASP A 37 6.51 -5.81 1.54
N LEU A 38 5.35 -5.24 1.93
CA LEU A 38 4.29 -5.97 2.63
C LEU A 38 3.62 -7.04 1.75
N ASP A 39 3.67 -6.90 0.43
CA ASP A 39 3.10 -7.85 -0.54
C ASP A 39 4.01 -9.07 -0.79
N VAL A 40 5.24 -9.09 -0.25
CA VAL A 40 6.21 -10.21 -0.40
C VAL A 40 6.29 -11.07 0.88
N SER A 41 5.33 -10.90 1.79
CA SER A 41 5.29 -11.58 3.09
C SER A 41 4.41 -12.84 3.09
N THR A 42 4.69 -13.79 3.99
CA THR A 42 3.76 -14.89 4.35
C THR A 42 2.43 -14.38 4.95
N TYR A 43 2.37 -13.10 5.33
CA TYR A 43 1.19 -12.39 5.82
C TYR A 43 0.52 -11.50 4.77
N LEU A 44 0.79 -11.72 3.47
CA LEU A 44 0.26 -10.93 2.35
C LEU A 44 -1.20 -10.46 2.53
N VAL A 45 -2.12 -11.40 2.74
CA VAL A 45 -3.56 -11.08 2.86
C VAL A 45 -3.82 -10.21 4.08
N GLN A 46 -3.22 -10.53 5.22
CA GLN A 46 -3.41 -9.79 6.46
C GLN A 46 -2.85 -8.37 6.35
N ASN A 47 -1.70 -8.20 5.69
CA ASN A 47 -1.09 -6.90 5.44
C ASN A 47 -1.99 -6.03 4.55
N ILE A 48 -2.49 -6.57 3.43
CA ILE A 48 -3.41 -5.85 2.54
C ILE A 48 -4.68 -5.44 3.30
N LYS A 49 -5.28 -6.36 4.04
CA LYS A 49 -6.49 -6.08 4.83
C LYS A 49 -6.25 -4.99 5.87
N LEU A 50 -5.09 -4.96 6.53
CA LEU A 50 -4.73 -3.89 7.44
C LEU A 50 -4.47 -2.55 6.73
N ALA A 51 -3.83 -2.56 5.56
CA ALA A 51 -3.67 -1.37 4.73
C ALA A 51 -5.03 -0.78 4.31
N GLU A 52 -6.00 -1.61 3.94
CA GLU A 52 -7.37 -1.18 3.60
C GLU A 52 -8.11 -0.55 4.79
N VAL A 53 -7.87 -1.03 6.03
CA VAL A 53 -8.45 -0.39 7.23
C VAL A 53 -7.99 1.08 7.31
N HIS A 54 -6.70 1.33 7.14
CA HIS A 54 -6.14 2.67 7.30
C HIS A 54 -6.35 3.57 6.09
N ALA A 55 -6.24 3.04 4.87
CA ALA A 55 -6.31 3.84 3.66
C ALA A 55 -7.74 4.19 3.22
N ILE A 56 -8.70 3.28 3.47
CA ILE A 56 -10.07 3.41 2.95
C ILE A 56 -11.15 3.04 3.99
N GLY A 57 -10.80 2.84 5.26
CA GLY A 57 -11.76 2.71 6.37
C GLY A 57 -12.52 1.39 6.42
N THR A 58 -11.95 0.29 5.91
CA THR A 58 -12.62 -1.03 5.94
C THR A 58 -12.27 -1.83 7.21
N ASN A 59 -12.28 -3.17 7.14
CA ASN A 59 -11.94 -4.08 8.24
C ASN A 59 -10.77 -5.00 7.87
N ASP A 60 -10.08 -5.52 8.88
CA ASP A 60 -8.94 -6.43 8.73
C ASP A 60 -9.29 -7.92 8.86
N ARG A 61 -10.58 -8.26 8.77
CA ARG A 61 -11.03 -9.65 8.90
C ARG A 61 -10.47 -10.47 7.74
N VAL A 62 -9.92 -11.63 8.09
CA VAL A 62 -9.42 -12.61 7.12
C VAL A 62 -10.13 -13.94 7.30
N ARG A 63 -10.23 -14.70 6.20
CA ARG A 63 -10.80 -16.05 6.23
C ARG A 63 -9.85 -17.01 6.98
N ALA A 64 -10.41 -17.80 7.90
CA ALA A 64 -9.69 -18.88 8.58
C ALA A 64 -9.05 -19.86 7.56
N PRO A 65 -7.90 -20.48 7.87
CA PRO A 65 -7.22 -20.51 9.18
C PRO A 65 -6.36 -19.28 9.49
N ARG A 66 -6.29 -18.29 8.59
CA ARG A 66 -5.56 -17.04 8.85
C ARG A 66 -6.24 -16.26 9.97
N ARG A 67 -5.43 -15.52 10.73
CA ARG A 67 -5.88 -14.57 11.76
C ARG A 67 -5.43 -13.16 11.40
N PRO A 68 -6.17 -12.11 11.79
CA PRO A 68 -5.71 -10.73 11.66
C PRO A 68 -4.36 -10.53 12.36
N LEU A 69 -3.60 -9.52 11.93
CA LEU A 69 -2.34 -9.17 12.60
C LEU A 69 -2.60 -8.66 14.01
N SER A 70 -1.72 -9.04 14.94
CA SER A 70 -1.77 -8.61 16.33
C SER A 70 -0.37 -8.35 16.89
N GLY A 71 -0.32 -7.72 18.07
CA GLY A 71 0.90 -7.44 18.81
C GLY A 71 1.95 -6.66 18.01
N THR A 72 3.22 -6.99 18.20
CA THR A 72 4.36 -6.29 17.59
C THR A 72 4.29 -6.25 16.06
N ARG A 73 3.84 -7.33 15.42
CA ARG A 73 3.75 -7.36 13.95
C ARG A 73 2.71 -6.38 13.44
N ARG A 74 1.55 -6.29 14.09
CA ARG A 74 0.55 -5.28 13.74
C ARG A 74 1.13 -3.89 13.85
N ALA A 75 1.76 -3.57 14.98
CA ALA A 75 2.36 -2.26 15.21
C ALA A 75 3.42 -1.88 14.15
N GLN A 76 4.26 -2.83 13.74
CA GLN A 76 5.25 -2.62 12.67
C GLN A 76 4.60 -2.29 11.32
N VAL A 77 3.57 -3.06 10.94
CA VAL A 77 2.87 -2.85 9.66
C VAL A 77 2.07 -1.54 9.69
N GLU A 78 1.40 -1.23 10.82
CA GLU A 78 0.72 0.06 11.01
C GLU A 78 1.68 1.24 10.89
N ALA A 79 2.90 1.13 11.44
CA ALA A 79 3.90 2.19 11.33
C ALA A 79 4.30 2.47 9.88
N VAL A 80 4.50 1.43 9.06
CA VAL A 80 4.77 1.57 7.63
C VAL A 80 3.59 2.23 6.91
N ILE A 81 2.36 1.76 7.18
CA ILE A 81 1.16 2.30 6.54
C ILE A 81 0.93 3.77 6.90
N ARG A 82 1.04 4.13 8.18
CA ARG A 82 0.86 5.52 8.64
C ARG A 82 1.91 6.44 8.05
N SER A 83 3.18 6.04 8.07
CA SER A 83 4.27 6.81 7.44
C SER A 83 3.99 7.11 5.96
N ALA A 84 3.49 6.11 5.22
CA ALA A 84 3.11 6.31 3.83
C ALA A 84 1.91 7.26 3.68
N LEU A 85 0.87 7.13 4.52
CA LEU A 85 -0.30 8.02 4.49
C LEU A 85 0.06 9.47 4.83
N ASP A 86 0.92 9.68 5.83
CA ASP A 86 1.37 11.01 6.27
C ASP A 86 2.19 11.72 5.19
N SER A 87 2.90 10.96 4.35
CA SER A 87 3.76 11.47 3.27
C SER A 87 3.20 11.22 1.86
N ARG A 88 1.89 10.97 1.75
CA ARG A 88 1.24 10.57 0.49
C ARG A 88 1.44 11.63 -0.61
N PRO A 89 1.98 11.26 -1.79
CA PRO A 89 2.32 12.23 -2.82
C PRO A 89 1.06 12.80 -3.48
N VAL A 90 1.15 14.05 -3.93
CA VAL A 90 0.17 14.63 -4.85
C VAL A 90 0.38 13.97 -6.22
N LEU A 91 -0.70 13.42 -6.78
CA LEU A 91 -0.66 12.73 -8.06
C LEU A 91 -0.97 13.69 -9.21
N PRO A 92 -0.34 13.50 -10.39
CA PRO A 92 -0.74 14.22 -11.61
C PRO A 92 -2.19 13.92 -12.01
N GLU A 93 -2.80 14.84 -12.75
CA GLU A 93 -4.05 14.58 -13.46
C GLU A 93 -3.75 13.85 -14.79
N PHE A 94 -4.61 12.91 -15.16
CA PHE A 94 -4.47 12.04 -16.33
C PHE A 94 -5.76 11.98 -17.14
#